data_AF-A0A923WKR7-F1
#
_entry.id   AF-A0A923WKR7-F1
#
_cell.length_a   1.000
_cell.length_b   1.000
_cell.length_c   1.000
_cell.angle_alpha   90.00
_cell.angle_beta   90.00
_cell.angle_gamma   90.00
#
_symmetry.space_group_name_H-M   'P 1'
#
loop_
_entity.id
_entity.type
_entity.pdbx_description
1 polymer ?
#
loop_
_entity_poly.entity_id
_entity_poly.type
_entity_poly.pdbx_seq_one_letter_code
_entity_poly.pdbx_strand_id
1 'polypeptide(L)'
;MTGALLVNKHGKRLTRSVLRNDFEEARNAAALAFPKMADAIKKFWFYDLRAKAADDTSDDRSDQVASDLLGHDSVRTTQKHYLRRARSWRD
;
A
#
# COMPACT_ATOMS: atom_id res chain seq x y z
N MET A 1 -16.51 3.12 25.18
CA MET A 1 -15.18 3.73 25.01
C MET A 1 -14.57 3.13 23.75
N THR A 2 -14.26 3.91 22.72
CA THR A 2 -13.66 3.40 21.48
C THR A 2 -12.13 3.50 21.59
N GLY A 3 -11.46 2.35 21.73
CA GLY A 3 -10.00 2.27 21.68
C GLY A 3 -9.47 2.48 20.25
N ALA A 4 -8.27 3.04 20.11
CA ALA A 4 -7.57 3.07 18.83
C ALA A 4 -6.61 1.87 18.75
N LEU A 5 -6.67 1.11 17.64
CA LEU A 5 -5.76 -0.01 17.42
C LEU A 5 -4.32 0.46 17.15
N LEU A 6 -4.20 1.57 16.40
CA LEU A 6 -2.91 2.16 16.05
C LEU A 6 -2.64 3.35 16.98
N VAL A 7 -1.70 3.15 17.90
CA VAL A 7 -1.26 4.17 18.86
C VAL A 7 0.26 4.32 18.83
N ASN A 8 0.74 5.52 19.16
CA ASN A 8 2.17 5.73 19.41
C ASN A 8 2.58 5.20 20.79
N LYS A 9 3.86 5.30 21.11
CA LYS A 9 4.44 4.91 22.41
C LYS A 9 3.82 5.60 23.65
N HIS A 10 3.04 6.67 23.45
CA HIS A 10 2.33 7.39 24.50
C HIS A 10 0.83 7.03 24.54
N GLY A 11 0.39 6.00 23.81
CA GLY A 11 -1.01 5.59 23.75
C GLY A 11 -1.91 6.52 22.92
N LYS A 12 -1.35 7.51 22.23
CA LYS A 12 -2.14 8.43 21.38
C LYS A 12 -2.35 7.82 20.00
N ARG A 13 -3.56 7.94 19.47
CA ARG A 13 -3.93 7.49 18.11
C ARG A 13 -2.94 8.03 17.06
N LEU A 14 -2.48 7.17 16.16
CA LEU A 14 -1.71 7.60 14.99
C LEU A 14 -2.61 8.36 14.01
N THR A 15 -2.12 9.51 13.55
CA THR A 15 -2.82 10.31 12.53
C THR A 15 -2.38 9.89 11.13
N ARG A 16 -3.15 10.28 10.12
CA ARG A 16 -2.77 10.09 8.71
C ARG A 16 -1.40 10.70 8.38
N SER A 17 -1.07 11.84 9.00
CA SER A 17 0.21 12.51 8.80
C SER A 17 1.37 11.67 9.34
N VAL A 18 1.21 11.13 10.55
CA VAL A 18 2.22 10.25 11.17
C VAL A 18 2.45 9.01 10.32
N LEU A 19 1.39 8.32 9.91
CA LEU A 19 1.51 7.14 9.05
C LEU A 19 2.21 7.43 7.71
N ARG A 20 1.97 8.60 7.12
CA ARG A 20 2.67 9.03 5.90
C ARG A 20 4.15 9.26 6.17
N ASN A 21 4.49 9.97 7.26
CA ASN A 21 5.88 10.26 7.60
C ASN A 21 6.66 8.97 7.88
N ASP A 22 6.08 8.06 8.66
CA ASP A 22 6.67 6.75 8.97
C ASP A 22 6.92 5.95 7.68
N PHE A 23 5.98 5.99 6.73
CA PHE A 23 6.16 5.38 5.42
C PHE A 23 7.29 6.04 4.59
N GLU A 24 7.36 7.37 4.56
CA GLU A 24 8.39 8.10 3.82
C GLU A 24 9.79 7.81 4.37
N GLU A 25 9.92 7.70 5.70
CA GLU A 25 11.14 7.28 6.37
C GLU A 25 11.55 5.87 5.93
N ALA A 26 10.63 4.91 6.02
CA ALA A 26 10.87 3.53 5.59
C ALA A 26 11.24 3.44 4.10
N ARG A 27 10.57 4.20 3.23
CA ARG A 27 10.87 4.27 1.79
C ARG A 27 12.27 4.80 1.53
N ASN A 28 12.68 5.85 2.24
CA ASN A 28 14.01 6.44 2.08
C ASN A 28 15.09 5.46 2.57
N ALA A 29 14.87 4.78 3.69
CA ALA A 29 15.77 3.74 4.18
C ALA A 29 15.90 2.59 3.18
N ALA A 30 14.80 2.14 2.59
CA ALA A 30 14.82 1.11 1.54
C ALA A 30 15.59 1.57 0.29
N ALA A 31 15.41 2.82 -0.15
CA ALA A 31 16.14 3.36 -1.29
C ALA A 31 17.66 3.44 -1.06
N LEU A 32 18.10 3.68 0.18
CA LEU A 32 19.51 3.62 0.57
C LEU A 32 20.05 2.18 0.58
N ALA A 33 19.26 1.23 1.08
CA ALA A 33 19.63 -0.17 1.14
C ALA A 33 19.69 -0.85 -0.24
N PHE A 34 18.88 -0.38 -1.21
CA PHE A 34 18.81 -0.94 -2.56
C PHE A 34 19.09 0.13 -3.64
N PRO A 35 20.35 0.58 -3.81
CA PRO A 35 20.68 1.68 -4.72
C PRO A 35 20.23 1.48 -6.18
N LYS A 36 20.30 0.23 -6.68
CA LYS A 36 19.84 -0.12 -8.04
C LYS A 36 18.34 0.10 -8.26
N MET A 37 17.55 0.09 -7.19
CA MET A 37 16.09 0.25 -7.22
C MET A 37 15.64 1.60 -6.63
N ALA A 38 16.58 2.46 -6.21
CA ALA A 38 16.28 3.67 -5.45
C ALA A 38 15.25 4.57 -6.15
N ASP A 39 15.37 4.76 -7.46
CA ASP A 39 14.44 5.58 -8.23
C ASP A 39 13.03 4.98 -8.30
N ALA A 40 12.93 3.65 -8.42
CA ALA A 40 11.65 2.95 -8.41
C ALA A 40 10.99 3.02 -7.02
N ILE A 41 11.78 2.80 -5.96
CA ILE A 41 11.32 2.87 -4.56
C ILE A 41 10.82 4.29 -4.24
N LYS A 42 11.57 5.33 -4.62
CA LYS A 42 11.20 6.73 -4.36
C LYS A 42 9.95 7.17 -5.11
N LYS A 43 9.64 6.56 -6.25
CA LYS A 43 8.39 6.80 -7.00
C LYS A 43 7.15 6.18 -6.33
N PHE A 44 7.31 5.32 -5.33
CA PHE A 44 6.20 4.70 -4.60
C PHE A 44 5.71 5.62 -3.47
N TRP A 45 4.40 5.80 -3.38
CA TRP A 45 3.74 6.70 -2.42
C TRP A 45 2.93 5.89 -1.40
N PHE A 46 2.64 6.49 -0.25
CA PHE A 46 1.93 5.78 0.82
C PHE A 46 0.57 5.21 0.40
N TYR A 47 -0.17 5.92 -0.46
CA TYR A 47 -1.46 5.43 -0.97
C TYR A 47 -1.31 4.28 -1.98
N ASP A 48 -0.13 4.11 -2.60
CA ASP A 48 0.12 3.03 -3.54
C ASP A 48 0.13 1.66 -2.85
N LEU A 49 0.31 1.62 -1.51
CA LEU A 49 0.14 0.39 -0.74
C LEU A 49 -1.24 -0.24 -0.91
N ARG A 50 -2.29 0.59 -1.07
CA ARG A 50 -3.65 0.10 -1.30
C ARG A 50 -3.79 -0.58 -2.66
N ALA A 51 -3.19 -0.01 -3.70
CA ALA A 51 -3.17 -0.62 -5.03
C ALA A 51 -2.31 -1.90 -5.03
N LYS A 52 -1.13 -1.86 -4.40
CA LYS A 52 -0.24 -3.04 -4.29
C LYS A 52 -0.90 -4.20 -3.54
N ALA A 53 -1.63 -3.92 -2.46
CA ALA A 53 -2.37 -4.95 -1.73
C ALA A 53 -3.47 -5.59 -2.60
N ALA A 54 -4.11 -4.80 -3.47
CA ALA A 54 -5.11 -5.30 -4.40
C ALA A 54 -4.49 -6.14 -5.50
N ASP A 55 -3.37 -5.70 -6.07
CA ASP A 55 -2.56 -6.47 -7.03
C ASP A 55 -2.16 -7.82 -6.45
N ASP A 56 -1.53 -7.84 -5.27
CA ASP A 56 -1.07 -9.08 -4.64
C ASP A 56 -2.21 -10.04 -4.33
N THR A 57 -3.35 -9.52 -3.86
CA THR A 57 -4.55 -10.32 -3.57
C THR A 57 -5.19 -10.86 -4.85
N SER A 58 -5.16 -10.08 -5.93
CA SER A 58 -5.67 -10.48 -7.22
C SER A 58 -4.81 -11.56 -7.86
N ASP A 59 -3.47 -11.44 -7.75
CA ASP A 59 -2.51 -12.39 -8.28
C ASP A 59 -2.52 -13.71 -7.50
N ASP A 60 -2.69 -13.68 -6.18
CA ASP A 60 -2.77 -14.87 -5.31
C ASP A 60 -4.14 -15.55 -5.38
N ARG A 61 -5.22 -14.77 -5.53
CA ARG A 61 -6.60 -15.26 -5.38
C ARG A 61 -7.47 -14.88 -6.56
N SER A 62 -8.03 -13.67 -6.54
CA SER A 62 -8.91 -13.17 -7.62
C SER A 62 -9.22 -11.69 -7.46
N ASP A 63 -9.65 -11.06 -8.56
CA ASP A 63 -10.13 -9.67 -8.59
C ASP A 63 -11.31 -9.44 -7.65
N GLN A 64 -12.17 -10.45 -7.45
CA GLN A 64 -13.30 -10.34 -6.53
C GLN A 64 -12.79 -10.20 -5.09
N VAL A 65 -11.84 -11.04 -4.67
CA VAL A 65 -11.27 -10.97 -3.33
C VAL A 65 -10.49 -9.66 -3.13
N ALA A 66 -9.80 -9.18 -4.17
CA ALA A 66 -9.18 -7.86 -4.14
C ALA A 66 -10.23 -6.73 -4.01
N SER A 67 -11.37 -6.84 -4.69
CA SER A 67 -12.48 -5.89 -4.57
C SER A 67 -13.09 -5.87 -3.16
N ASP A 68 -13.30 -7.05 -2.58
CA ASP A 68 -13.84 -7.21 -1.23
C ASP A 68 -12.88 -6.66 -0.18
N LEU A 69 -11.57 -6.92 -0.32
CA LEU A 69 -10.51 -6.36 0.53
C LEU A 69 -10.53 -4.82 0.53
N LEU A 70 -10.74 -4.23 -0.65
CA LEU A 70 -10.81 -2.78 -0.78
C LEU A 70 -12.17 -2.21 -0.36
N GLY A 71 -13.20 -3.03 -0.22
CA GLY A 71 -14.56 -2.58 0.07
C GLY A 71 -15.17 -1.81 -1.09
N HIS A 72 -14.97 -2.26 -2.34
CA HIS A 72 -15.61 -1.66 -3.50
C HIS A 72 -16.87 -2.43 -3.90
N ASP A 73 -17.94 -1.69 -4.21
CA ASP A 73 -19.23 -2.23 -4.66
C ASP A 73 -19.17 -2.94 -6.03
N SER A 74 -18.08 -2.75 -6.77
CA SER A 74 -17.89 -3.38 -8.08
C SER A 74 -16.42 -3.73 -8.33
N VAL A 75 -16.21 -4.96 -8.76
CA VAL A 75 -14.91 -5.47 -9.24
C VAL A 75 -14.30 -4.58 -10.33
N ARG A 76 -15.15 -3.95 -11.16
CA ARG A 76 -14.70 -3.02 -12.21
C ARG A 76 -13.92 -1.82 -11.66
N THR A 77 -14.29 -1.30 -10.49
CA THR A 77 -13.56 -0.20 -9.84
C THR A 77 -12.15 -0.64 -9.46
N THR A 78 -12.03 -1.84 -8.90
CA THR A 78 -10.75 -2.47 -8.54
C THR A 78 -9.89 -2.69 -9.79
N GLN A 79 -10.44 -3.31 -10.83
CA GLN A 79 -9.75 -3.55 -12.11
C GLN A 79 -9.25 -2.26 -12.77
N LYS A 80 -10.04 -1.17 -12.71
CA LYS A 80 -9.69 0.09 -13.39
C LYS A 80 -8.67 0.94 -12.64
N HIS A 81 -8.73 0.96 -11.31
CA HIS A 81 -8.01 1.96 -10.51
C HIS A 81 -6.95 1.37 -9.58
N TYR A 82 -7.03 0.07 -9.26
CA TYR A 82 -6.22 -0.55 -8.23
C TYR A 82 -5.41 -1.75 -8.74
N LEU A 83 -5.86 -2.41 -9.81
CA LEU A 83 -5.07 -3.44 -10.46
C LEU A 83 -4.13 -2.84 -11.52
N ARG A 84 -2.83 -2.98 -11.32
CA ARG A 84 -1.77 -2.54 -12.22
C ARG A 84 -1.28 -3.73 -13.04
N ARG A 85 -2.16 -4.27 -13.89
CA ARG A 85 -1.94 -5.47 -14.74
C ARG A 85 -0.84 -5.35 -15.83
N ALA A 86 0.08 -4.41 -15.71
CA ALA A 86 1.17 -4.18 -16.67
C ALA A 86 2.47 -3.81 -15.97
N ARG A 87 2.95 -4.69 -15.09
CA ARG A 87 4.37 -5.03 -14.93
C ARG A 87 4.43 -6.17 -13.93
N SER A 88 4.67 -7.37 -14.45
CA SER A 88 5.41 -8.37 -13.68
C SER A 88 6.56 -7.64 -12.99
N TRP A 89 6.60 -7.63 -11.66
CA TRP A 89 7.76 -7.16 -10.90
C TRP A 89 8.96 -8.13 -11.03
N ARG A 90 8.92 -9.04 -12.02
CA ARG A 90 9.92 -10.08 -12.32
C ARG A 90 10.72 -9.83 -13.61
N ASP A 91 10.75 -8.60 -14.11
CA ASP A 91 11.66 -8.19 -15.19
C ASP A 91 12.68 -7.16 -14.67
#